data_AF-A0A183NLW6-F1
#
_entry.id   AF-A0A183NLW6-F1
#
_cell.length_a   1.000
_cell.length_b   1.000
_cell.length_c   1.000
_cell.angle_alpha   90.00
_cell.angle_beta   90.00
_cell.angle_gamma   90.00
#
_symmetry.space_group_name_H-M   'P 1'
#
loop_
_entity.id
_entity.type
_entity.pdbx_description
1 polymer ?
#
loop_
_entity_poly.entity_id
_entity_poly.type
_entity_poly.pdbx_seq_one_letter_code
_entity_poly.pdbx_strand_id
1 'polypeptide(L)' 'MSDRIEQVYEYESGLAILIIHNITPQDMGEYTCTATQADLQPSQVEPIQKTISTSTVVDIEGMLKNYSDY' A
#
# COMPACT_ATOMS: atom_id res chain seq x y z
N MET A 1 -10.46 4.76 9.84
CA MET A 1 -9.60 3.59 9.56
C MET A 1 -10.52 2.41 9.41
N SER A 2 -10.43 1.66 8.31
CA SER A 2 -11.23 0.45 8.12
C SER A 2 -10.62 -0.66 9.00
N ASP A 3 -11.43 -1.37 9.77
CA ASP A 3 -10.98 -2.48 10.64
C ASP A 3 -10.37 -3.66 9.84
N ARG A 4 -10.45 -3.60 8.50
CA ARG A 4 -9.90 -4.58 7.57
C ARG A 4 -8.47 -4.28 7.12
N ILE A 5 -7.94 -3.08 7.39
CA ILE A 5 -6.64 -2.64 6.85
C ILE A 5 -5.60 -2.66 7.95
N GLU A 6 -4.49 -3.33 7.68
CA GLU A 6 -3.33 -3.38 8.55
C GLU A 6 -2.07 -3.02 7.75
N GLN A 7 -1.23 -2.16 8.32
CA GLN A 7 0.04 -1.77 7.74
C GLN A 7 1.16 -2.16 8.70
N VAL A 8 2.13 -2.93 8.21
CA VAL A 8 3.28 -3.41 8.98
C VAL A 8 4.56 -2.85 8.37
N TYR A 9 5.48 -2.41 9.21
CA TYR A 9 6.82 -2.01 8.79
C TYR A 9 7.88 -2.80 9.54
N GLU A 10 8.70 -3.54 8.81
CA GLU A 10 9.84 -4.26 9.33
C GLU A 10 11.10 -3.39 9.20
N TYR A 11 11.56 -2.85 10.33
CA TYR A 11 12.64 -1.86 10.36
C TYR A 11 13.97 -2.37 9.80
N GLU A 12 14.36 -3.61 10.14
CA GLU A 12 15.66 -4.18 9.76
C GLU A 12 15.77 -4.45 8.26
N SER A 13 14.68 -4.86 7.60
CA SER A 13 14.64 -5.14 6.17
C SER A 13 14.22 -3.94 5.33
N GLY A 14 13.62 -2.91 5.96
CA GLY A 14 12.99 -1.78 5.29
C GLY A 14 11.68 -2.17 4.58
N LEU A 15 11.10 -3.32 4.90
CA LEU A 15 9.91 -3.84 4.23
C LEU A 15 8.64 -3.20 4.79
N ALA A 16 7.85 -2.56 3.93
CA ALA A 16 6.50 -2.10 4.23
C ALA A 16 5.47 -3.06 3.61
N ILE A 17 4.53 -3.53 4.42
CA ILE A 17 3.50 -4.51 4.04
C ILE A 17 2.12 -3.91 4.27
N LEU A 18 1.25 -4.02 3.27
CA LEU A 18 -0.17 -3.74 3.39
C LEU A 18 -0.94 -5.07 3.41
N ILE A 19 -1.73 -5.29 4.45
CA ILE A 19 -2.59 -6.47 4.60
C ILE A 19 -4.04 -5.97 4.59
N ILE A 20 -4.86 -6.53 3.70
CA ILE A 20 -6.30 -6.26 3.64
C ILE A 20 -7.04 -7.55 3.97
N HIS A 21 -7.68 -7.56 5.13
CA HIS A 21 -8.50 -8.68 5.60
C HIS A 21 -9.86 -8.68 4.91
N ASN A 22 -10.41 -9.87 4.66
CA ASN A 22 -11.73 -10.07 4.05
C ASN A 22 -11.93 -9.30 2.72
N ILE A 23 -11.04 -9.54 1.75
CA ILE A 23 -11.05 -8.85 0.45
C ILE A 23 -12.40 -9.00 -0.27
N THR A 24 -12.81 -7.94 -0.96
CA THR A 24 -14.00 -7.87 -1.82
C THR A 24 -13.60 -7.31 -3.19
N PRO A 25 -14.46 -7.38 -4.22
CA PRO A 25 -14.11 -6.88 -5.55
C PRO A 25 -13.86 -5.36 -5.57
N GLN A 26 -14.37 -4.63 -4.58
CA GLN A 26 -14.13 -3.19 -4.41
C GLN A 26 -12.68 -2.87 -3.99
N ASP A 27 -11.91 -3.86 -3.53
CA ASP A 27 -10.50 -3.69 -3.21
C ASP A 27 -9.59 -3.90 -4.44
N MET A 28 -10.14 -4.25 -5.61
CA MET A 28 -9.37 -4.26 -6.85
C MET A 28 -8.94 -2.85 -7.23
N GLY A 29 -7.77 -2.72 -7.84
CA GLY A 29 -7.29 -1.43 -8.33
C GLY A 29 -5.77 -1.30 -8.26
N GLU A 30 -5.31 -0.06 -8.41
CA GLU A 30 -3.90 0.27 -8.30
C GLU A 30 -3.50 0.50 -6.84
N TYR A 31 -2.46 -0.21 -6.43
CA TYR A 31 -1.81 -0.05 -5.13
C TYR A 31 -0.45 0.57 -5.32
N THR A 32 -0.15 1.63 -4.57
CA THR A 32 1.14 2.32 -4.61
C THR A 32 1.80 2.30 -3.23
N CYS A 33 2.98 1.70 -3.14
CA CYS A 33 3.86 1.82 -1.98
C CYS A 33 4.77 3.03 -2.17
N THR A 34 4.78 3.96 -1.21
CA THR A 34 5.58 5.17 -1.24
C THR A 34 6.47 5.26 -0.01
N ALA A 35 7.77 5.37 -0.22
CA ALA A 35 8.76 5.63 0.81
C ALA A 35 9.31 7.05 0.65
N THR A 36 9.18 7.86 1.69
CA THR A 36 9.63 9.25 1.69
C THR A 36 10.69 9.46 2.76
N GLN A 37 11.84 9.99 2.38
CA GLN A 37 12.86 10.48 3.29
C GLN A 37 12.90 12.00 3.23
N ALA A 38 12.85 12.65 4.40
CA ALA A 38 13.09 14.08 4.52
C ALA A 38 14.53 14.32 4.96
N ASP A 39 15.33 14.93 4.08
CA ASP A 39 16.70 15.34 4.37
C ASP A 39 16.71 16.82 4.77
N LEU A 40 17.16 17.11 5.99
CA LEU A 40 17.47 18.47 6.42
C LEU A 40 18.90 18.80 6.00
N GLN A 41 19.07 19.57 4.92
CA GLN A 41 20.39 20.11 4.58
C GLN A 41 20.67 21.38 5.39
N PRO A 42 21.90 21.56 5.94
CA PRO A 42 22.24 22.73 6.75
C PRO A 42 22.02 24.09 6.08
N SER A 43 21.99 24.12 4.75
CA SER A 43 21.82 25.33 3.93
C SER A 43 20.37 25.65 3.57
N GLN A 44 19.40 24.81 3.95
CA GLN A 44 18.00 24.95 3.53
C GLN A 44 17.07 25.13 4.72
N VAL A 45 16.12 26.05 4.57
CA VAL A 45 15.06 26.31 5.56
C VAL A 45 13.98 25.22 5.52
N GLU A 46 13.75 24.64 4.34
CA GLU A 46 12.76 23.58 4.09
C GLU A 46 13.47 22.22 3.87
N PRO A 47 12.96 21.11 4.42
CA PRO A 47 13.52 19.78 4.16
C PRO A 47 13.36 19.39 2.68
N ILE A 48 14.41 18.79 2.09
CA ILE A 48 14.26 18.13 0.79
C ILE A 48 13.56 16.79 1.02
N GLN A 49 12.41 16.60 0.39
CA GLN A 49 11.74 15.30 0.36
C GLN A 49 12.22 14.49 -0.85
N LYS A 50 12.78 13.31 -0.57
CA LYS A 50 13.12 12.30 -1.58
C LYS A 50 12.11 11.16 -1.48
N THR A 51 11.51 10.79 -2.60
CA THR A 51 10.42 9.82 -2.63
C THR A 51 10.72 8.73 -3.64
N ILE A 52 10.51 7.48 -3.23
CA ILE A 52 10.50 6.31 -4.09
C ILE A 52 9.08 5.73 -4.05
N SER A 53 8.47 5.55 -5.20
CA SER A 53 7.14 4.95 -5.32
C SER A 53 7.18 3.76 -6.27
N THR A 54 6.45 2.71 -5.92
CA THR A 54 6.23 1.53 -6.76
C THR A 54 4.75 1.22 -6.77
N SER A 55 4.21 0.95 -7.96
CA SER A 55 2.78 0.71 -8.14
C SER A 55 2.55 -0.62 -8.84
N THR A 56 1.46 -1.29 -8.47
CA THR A 56 0.99 -2.51 -9.12
C THR A 56 -0.52 -2.51 -9.20
N VAL A 57 -1.06 -3.14 -10.24
CA VAL A 57 -2.49 -3.40 -10.35
C VAL A 57 -2.78 -4.74 -9.68
N VAL A 58 -3.76 -4.74 -8.77
CA VAL A 58 -4.26 -5.95 -8.10
C VAL A 58 -5.61 -6.29 -8.69
N ASP A 59 -5.70 -7.48 -9.27
CA ASP A 59 -6.93 -8.12 -9.71
C ASP A 59 -7.24 -9.31 -8.79
N ILE A 60 -8.51 -9.49 -8.44
CA ILE A 60 -8.99 -10.52 -7.51
C ILE A 60 -9.88 -11.49 -8.29
N GLU A 61 -9.25 -12.47 -8.94
CA GLU A 61 -9.98 -13.51 -9.65
C GLU A 61 -10.64 -14.51 -8.67
N GLY A 62 -11.97 -14.66 -8.72
CA GLY A 62 -12.65 -15.75 -8.01
C GLY A 62 -13.97 -15.43 -7.30
N MET A 63 -14.39 -14.17 -7.14
CA MET A 63 -15.68 -13.88 -6.50
C MET A 63 -16.91 -14.08 -7.41
N LEU A 64 -16.71 -14.28 -8.71
CA LEU A 64 -17.80 -14.55 -9.67
C LEU A 64 -18.30 -15.99 -9.67
N LYS A 65 -17.60 -16.95 -9.03
CA LYS A 65 -18.03 -18.37 -9.05
C LYS A 65 -19.10 -18.73 -8.02
N ASN A 66 -19.43 -17.84 -7.08
CA ASN A 66 -20.45 -18.10 -6.05
C ASN A 66 -21.78 -17.37 -6.30
N TYR A 67 -21.89 -16.57 -7.37
CA TYR A 67 -23.13 -15.87 -7.74
C TYR A 67 -23.92 -16.56 -8.85
N SER A 68 -23.44 -17.70 -9.36
CA SER A 68 -24.07 -18.47 -10.44
C SER A 68 -24.90 -19.67 -9.95
N ASP A 69 -24.89 -19.96 -8.65
CA ASP A 69 -25.57 -21.12 -8.04
C ASP A 69 -26.81 -20.74 -7.20
N TYR A 70 -27.43 -19.58 -7.46
CA TYR A 70 -28.74 -19.18 -6.92
C TYR A 70 -29.70 -18.72 -8.03
#